data_AF-A0A1N7MN28-F1
#
_entry.id   AF-A0A1N7MN28-F1
#
_cell.length_a   1.000
_cell.length_b   1.000
_cell.length_c   1.000
_cell.angle_alpha   90.00
_cell.angle_beta   90.00
_cell.angle_gamma   90.00
#
_symmetry.space_group_name_H-M   'P 1'
#
loop_
_entity.id
_entity.type
_entity.pdbx_description
1 polymer ?
#
loop_
_entity_poly.entity_id
_entity_poly.type
_entity_poly.pdbx_seq_one_letter_code
_entity_poly.pdbx_strand_id
1 'polypeptide(L)' 'MSRHITDHDRTHEGDRAKAYAEIERREGVHPAVKELNKRPTGVTGEGKRVEEFARIERGEEG' A
#
# COMPACT_ATOMS: atom_id res chain seq x y z
N MET A 1 -16.25 -18.86 37.21
CA MET A 1 -15.57 -18.78 35.91
C MET A 1 -15.51 -17.33 35.49
N SER A 2 -14.32 -16.72 35.56
CA SER A 2 -14.09 -15.30 35.29
C SER A 2 -13.64 -15.16 33.83
N ARG A 3 -14.40 -14.45 33.00
CA ARG A 3 -14.03 -14.15 31.61
C ARG A 3 -12.88 -13.15 31.59
N HIS A 4 -11.77 -13.50 30.97
CA HIS A 4 -10.60 -12.62 30.85
C HIS A 4 -10.76 -11.69 29.64
N ILE A 5 -10.13 -10.52 29.67
CA ILE A 5 -10.28 -9.48 28.63
C ILE A 5 -9.72 -9.90 27.26
N THR A 6 -8.90 -10.94 27.22
CA THR A 6 -8.39 -11.56 26.00
C THR A 6 -9.26 -12.71 25.48
N ASP A 7 -10.32 -13.09 26.22
CA ASP A 7 -11.33 -14.07 25.79
C ASP A 7 -12.37 -13.40 24.86
N HIS A 8 -11.88 -12.80 23.78
CA HIS A 8 -12.72 -12.29 22.70
C HIS A 8 -12.58 -13.19 21.48
N ASP A 9 -13.72 -13.68 20.97
CA ASP A 9 -13.78 -14.42 19.72
C ASP A 9 -13.26 -13.52 18.58
N ARG A 10 -12.19 -13.96 17.92
CA ARG A 10 -11.53 -13.21 16.84
C ARG A 10 -12.30 -13.27 15.51
N THR A 11 -13.63 -13.32 15.54
CA THR A 11 -14.48 -13.58 14.35
C THR A 11 -14.74 -12.36 13.46
N HIS A 12 -14.10 -11.21 13.72
CA HIS A 12 -14.41 -9.93 13.05
C HIS A 12 -13.50 -9.56 11.87
N GLU A 13 -12.63 -10.44 11.40
CA GLU A 13 -11.70 -10.09 10.30
C GLU A 13 -12.43 -9.70 9.00
N GLY A 14 -13.51 -10.39 8.65
CA GLY A 14 -14.34 -10.07 7.48
C GLY A 14 -15.17 -8.78 7.62
N ASP A 15 -15.54 -8.42 8.85
CA ASP A 15 -16.36 -7.22 9.12
C ASP A 15 -15.54 -5.93 9.00
N ARG A 16 -14.25 -5.99 9.35
CA ARG A 16 -13.34 -4.84 9.23
C ARG A 16 -13.15 -4.42 7.78
N ALA A 17 -12.96 -5.38 6.86
CA ALA A 17 -12.80 -5.09 5.43
C ALA A 17 -14.03 -4.38 4.85
N LYS A 18 -15.25 -4.80 5.25
CA LYS A 18 -16.50 -4.15 4.85
C LYS A 18 -16.60 -2.73 5.40
N ALA A 19 -16.26 -2.53 6.67
CA ALA A 19 -16.26 -1.21 7.30
C ALA A 19 -15.26 -0.26 6.62
N TYR A 20 -14.06 -0.73 6.30
CA TYR A 20 -13.08 0.09 5.56
C TYR A 20 -13.57 0.45 4.15
N ALA A 21 -14.18 -0.49 3.43
CA ALA A 21 -14.75 -0.21 2.12
C ALA A 21 -15.95 0.77 2.18
N GLU A 22 -16.73 0.74 3.27
CA GLU A 22 -17.82 1.70 3.48
C GLU A 22 -17.30 3.10 3.80
N ILE A 23 -16.27 3.21 4.64
CA ILE A 23 -15.56 4.46 4.93
C ILE A 23 -15.01 5.05 3.62
N GLU A 24 -14.32 4.25 2.82
CA GLU A 24 -13.78 4.69 1.52
C GLU A 24 -14.86 5.18 0.57
N ARG A 25 -16.00 4.49 0.49
CA ARG A 25 -17.14 4.93 -0.34
C ARG A 25 -17.77 6.24 0.16
N ARG A 26 -17.87 6.42 1.48
CA ARG A 26 -18.51 7.59 2.10
C ARG A 26 -17.62 8.82 2.04
N GLU A 27 -16.36 8.67 2.40
CA GLU A 27 -15.41 9.78 2.56
C GLU A 27 -14.66 10.05 1.25
N GLY A 28 -14.67 9.09 0.32
CA GLY A 28 -13.90 9.13 -0.91
C GLY A 28 -12.40 9.04 -0.63
N VAL A 29 -11.60 9.19 -1.68
CA VAL A 29 -10.15 9.18 -1.56
C VAL A 29 -9.67 10.51 -0.98
N HIS A 30 -8.98 10.45 0.17
CA HIS A 30 -8.40 11.62 0.83
C HIS A 30 -7.46 12.40 -0.13
N PRO A 31 -7.47 13.75 -0.15
CA PRO A 31 -6.65 14.54 -1.08
C PRO A 31 -5.16 14.21 -1.04
N ALA A 32 -4.60 13.94 0.15
CA ALA A 32 -3.20 13.54 0.29
C ALA A 32 -2.85 12.25 -0.45
N VAL A 33 -3.79 11.28 -0.51
CA VAL A 33 -3.61 10.02 -1.26
C VAL A 33 -3.69 10.29 -2.75
N LYS A 34 -4.58 11.19 -3.20
CA LYS A 34 -4.61 11.62 -4.61
C LYS A 34 -3.30 12.29 -5.01
N GLU A 35 -2.74 13.15 -4.17
CA GLU A 35 -1.44 13.79 -4.41
C GLU A 35 -0.28 12.79 -4.40
N LEU A 36 -0.31 11.78 -3.51
CA LEU A 36 0.67 10.68 -3.54
C LEU A 36 0.59 9.87 -4.83
N ASN A 37 -0.62 9.54 -5.28
CA ASN A 37 -0.82 8.78 -6.53
C ASN A 37 -0.46 9.58 -7.79
N LYS A 38 -0.47 10.92 -7.72
CA LYS A 38 0.02 11.79 -8.79
C LYS A 38 1.54 11.90 -8.84
N ARG A 39 2.25 11.50 -7.77
CA ARG A 39 3.72 11.53 -7.80
C ARG A 39 4.19 10.61 -8.93
N PRO A 40 5.03 11.11 -9.84
CA PRO A 40 5.55 10.26 -10.89
C PRO A 40 6.32 9.12 -10.22
N THR A 41 5.89 7.89 -10.47
CA THR A 41 6.53 6.65 -9.99
C THR A 41 7.98 6.51 -10.47
N GLY A 42 8.44 7.39 -11.37
CA GLY A 42 9.83 7.50 -11.81
C GLY A 42 10.72 8.49 -11.04
N VAL A 43 10.20 9.24 -10.06
CA VAL A 43 11.04 10.18 -9.26
C VAL A 43 11.72 9.47 -8.09
N THR A 44 11.11 8.40 -7.57
CA THR A 44 11.79 7.45 -6.69
C THR A 44 12.74 6.64 -7.57
N GLY A 45 14.04 6.62 -7.26
CA GLY A 45 15.12 6.07 -8.08
C GLY A 45 15.02 4.57 -8.47
N GLU A 46 13.88 3.93 -8.32
CA GLU A 46 13.55 2.59 -8.81
C GLU A 46 13.62 2.51 -10.34
N GLY A 47 13.03 3.46 -11.07
CA GLY A 47 13.12 3.47 -12.54
C GLY A 47 14.56 3.58 -13.05
N LYS A 48 15.36 4.45 -12.43
CA LYS A 48 16.79 4.61 -12.73
C LYS A 48 17.61 3.36 -12.39
N ARG A 49 17.29 2.69 -11.28
CA ARG A 49 17.95 1.42 -10.91
C ARG A 49 17.65 0.31 -11.91
N VAL A 50 16.39 0.17 -12.34
CA VAL A 50 16.01 -0.83 -13.34
C VAL A 50 16.70 -0.57 -14.68
N GLU A 51 16.76 0.69 -15.10
CA GLU A 51 17.48 1.09 -16.31
C GLU A 51 18.99 0.80 -16.22
N GLU A 52 19.61 1.08 -15.08
CA GLU A 52 21.01 0.81 -14.80
C GLU A 52 21.32 -0.70 -14.77
N PHE A 53 20.48 -1.50 -14.11
CA PHE A 53 20.62 -2.96 -14.12
C PHE A 53 20.54 -3.51 -15.54
N ALA A 54 19.59 -3.03 -16.34
CA ALA A 54 19.45 -3.44 -17.73
C ALA A 54 20.65 -2.98 -18.60
N ARG A 55 21.27 -1.84 -18.30
CA ARG A 55 22.50 -1.37 -18.98
C ARG A 55 23.68 -2.31 -18.69
N ILE A 56 23.88 -2.67 -17.41
CA ILE A 56 24.93 -3.59 -16.97
C ILE A 56 24.73 -4.97 -17.60
N GLU A 57 23.51 -5.51 -17.60
CA GLU A 57 23.21 -6.81 -18.23
C GLU A 57 23.47 -6.81 -19.75
N ARG A 58 23.32 -5.67 -20.42
CA ARG A 58 23.63 -5.53 -21.86
C ARG A 58 25.13 -5.38 -22.15
N GLY A 59 25.99 -5.30 -21.13
CA GLY A 59 27.43 -5.14 -21.31
C GLY A 59 27.84 -3.74 -21.76
N GLU A 60 26.99 -2.74 -21.55
CA GLU A 60 27.28 -1.33 -21.83
C GLU A 60 28.04 -0.69 -20.65
N GLU A 61 29.17 -1.32 -20.28
CA GLU A 61 30.16 -0.74 -19.38
C GLU A 61 31.08 0.16 -20.20
N GLY A 62 31.04 1.46 -19.93
CA GLY A 62 31.96 2.48 -20.46
C GLY A 62 32.75 3.12 -19.32
#